data_AF-A0A022PBS8-F1
#
_entry.id   AF-A0A022PBS8-F1
#
_cell.length_a   1.000
_cell.length_b   1.000
_cell.length_c   1.000
_cell.angle_alpha   90.00
_cell.angle_beta   90.00
_cell.angle_gamma   90.00
#
_symmetry.space_group_name_H-M   'P 1'
#
loop_
_entity.id
_entity.type
_entity.pdbx_description
1 polymer ?
#
loop_
_entity_poly.entity_id
_entity_poly.type
_entity_poly.pdbx_seq_one_letter_code
_entity_poly.pdbx_strand_id
1 'polypeptide(L)' 'MISHLEALALAQLVRRLNWAEIRACAVDDTEAWVIKAAIGRLQSALAYHGYGPR' A
#
# COMPACT_ATOMS: atom_id res chain seq x y z
N MET A 1 -5.05 -16.85 5.61
CA MET A 1 -4.43 -16.05 6.69
C MET A 1 -3.02 -15.73 6.23
N ILE A 2 -2.70 -14.45 5.99
CA ILE A 2 -1.32 -14.06 5.68
C ILE A 2 -0.47 -14.20 6.93
N SER A 3 0.77 -14.67 6.78
CA SER A 3 1.75 -14.78 7.85
C SER A 3 2.26 -13.40 8.29
N HIS A 4 2.88 -13.35 9.48
CA HIS A 4 3.47 -12.12 10.01
C HIS A 4 4.55 -11.53 9.07
N LEU A 5 5.35 -12.40 8.44
CA LEU A 5 6.40 -11.97 7.50
C LEU A 5 5.82 -11.37 6.23
N GLU A 6 4.74 -11.95 5.69
CA GLU A 6 4.05 -11.40 4.52
C GLU A 6 3.41 -10.05 4.82
N ALA A 7 2.80 -9.89 6.00
CA ALA A 7 2.23 -8.61 6.43
C ALA A 7 3.30 -7.52 6.58
N LEU A 8 4.48 -7.85 7.14
CA LEU A 8 5.62 -6.95 7.21
C LEU A 8 6.17 -6.58 5.82
N ALA A 9 6.31 -7.56 4.93
CA ALA A 9 6.79 -7.33 3.57
C ALA A 9 5.84 -6.39 2.81
N LEU A 10 4.52 -6.62 2.93
CA LEU A 10 3.50 -5.75 2.38
C LEU A 10 3.59 -4.33 2.95
N ALA A 11 3.72 -4.19 4.28
CA ALA A 11 3.87 -2.89 4.94
C ALA A 11 5.07 -2.09 4.40
N GLN A 12 6.20 -2.75 4.16
CA GLN A 12 7.38 -2.09 3.58
C GLN A 12 7.18 -1.74 2.10
N LEU A 13 6.52 -2.61 1.32
CA LEU A 13 6.22 -2.35 -0.09
C LEU A 13 5.30 -1.14 -0.25
N VAL A 14 4.16 -1.14 0.44
CA VAL A 14 3.18 -0.04 0.33
C VAL A 14 3.74 1.28 0.82
N ARG A 15 4.73 1.27 1.72
CA ARG A 15 5.44 2.47 2.16
C ARG A 15 6.40 3.03 1.11
N ARG A 16 6.99 2.18 0.27
CA ARG A 16 7.96 2.58 -0.76
C ARG A 16 7.30 3.04 -2.06
N LEU A 17 6.06 2.61 -2.31
CA LEU A 17 5.32 2.99 -3.51
C LEU A 17 5.12 4.51 -3.58
N ASN A 18 5.57 5.07 -4.70
CA ASN A 18 5.40 6.48 -5.03
C ASN A 18 4.31 6.68 -6.10
N TRP A 19 3.97 7.94 -6.36
CA TRP A 19 2.94 8.28 -7.34
C TRP A 19 3.27 7.84 -8.77
N ALA A 20 4.55 7.85 -9.17
CA ALA A 20 4.95 7.45 -10.51
C ALA A 20 4.73 5.94 -10.75
N GLU A 21 5.03 5.10 -9.76
CA GLU A 21 4.77 3.66 -9.81
C GLU A 21 3.27 3.37 -9.84
N ILE A 22 2.49 4.06 -9.01
CA ILE A 22 1.02 3.95 -9.00
C ILE A 22 0.44 4.33 -10.37
N ARG A 23 0.94 5.41 -10.98
CA ARG A 23 0.52 5.88 -12.30
C ARG A 23 0.94 4.97 -13.44
N ALA A 24 2.10 4.32 -13.34
CA ALA A 24 2.57 3.39 -14.34
C ALA A 24 1.71 2.11 -14.41
N CYS A 25 1.06 1.74 -13.30
CA CYS A 25 0.17 0.58 -13.23
C CYS A 25 -1.29 0.88 -13.57
N ALA A 26 -1.67 2.17 -13.66
CA ALA A 26 -3.04 2.60 -13.92
C ALA A 26 -3.25 2.85 -15.42
N VAL A 27 -4.44 2.53 -15.92
CA VAL A 27 -4.89 2.84 -17.29
C VAL A 27 -5.09 4.34 -17.46
N ASP A 28 -5.58 5.02 -16.41
CA ASP A 28 -5.80 6.47 -16.40
C ASP A 28 -5.58 7.11 -15.02
N ASP A 29 -5.67 8.44 -14.98
CA ASP A 29 -5.50 9.25 -13.78
C ASP A 29 -6.52 8.93 -12.68
N THR A 30 -7.76 8.61 -13.06
CA THR A 30 -8.83 8.28 -12.12
C THR A 30 -8.52 6.97 -11.43
N GLU A 31 -8.13 5.94 -12.17
CA GLU A 31 -7.70 4.66 -11.62
C GLU A 31 -6.48 4.83 -10.71
N ALA A 32 -5.52 5.67 -11.10
CA ALA A 32 -4.34 5.93 -10.26
C ALA A 32 -4.71 6.55 -8.89
N TRP A 33 -5.69 7.46 -8.85
CA TRP A 33 -6.20 8.00 -7.60
C TRP A 33 -6.92 6.95 -6.76
N VAL A 34 -7.68 6.04 -7.39
CA VAL A 34 -8.32 4.91 -6.70
C VAL A 34 -7.27 3.96 -6.10
N ILE A 35 -6.23 3.61 -6.86
CA ILE A 35 -5.12 2.78 -6.37
C ILE A 35 -4.43 3.46 -5.19
N LYS A 36 -4.13 4.76 -5.29
CA LYS A 36 -3.53 5.53 -4.19
C LYS A 36 -4.40 5.50 -2.93
N ALA A 37 -5.72 5.66 -3.07
CA ALA A 37 -6.65 5.58 -1.95
C ALA A 37 -6.68 4.18 -1.33
N ALA A 38 -6.66 3.12 -2.15
CA ALA A 38 -6.60 1.74 -1.70
C ALA A 38 -5.29 1.44 -0.92
N ILE A 39 -4.15 1.90 -1.43
CA ILE A 39 -2.85 1.81 -0.75
C ILE A 39 -2.90 2.52 0.60
N GLY A 40 -3.48 3.73 0.68
CA GLY A 40 -3.63 4.45 1.94
C GLY A 40 -4.49 3.69 2.97
N ARG A 41 -5.59 3.08 2.55
CA ARG A 41 -6.41 2.22 3.43
C ARG A 41 -5.63 0.99 3.90
N LEU A 42 -4.85 0.36 3.01
CA LEU A 42 -4.03 -0.79 3.34
C LEU A 42 -2.92 -0.44 4.35
N GLN A 43 -2.25 0.69 4.16
CA GLN A 43 -1.28 1.23 5.13
C GLN A 43 -1.92 1.43 6.52
N SER A 44 -3.10 2.06 6.58
CA SER A 44 -3.82 2.26 7.84
C SER A 44 -4.21 0.94 8.52
N ALA A 45 -4.69 -0.05 7.75
CA ALA A 45 -5.02 -1.36 8.29
C ALA A 45 -3.78 -2.08 8.84
N LEU A 46 -2.67 -2.06 8.11
CA LEU A 46 -1.41 -2.66 8.55
C LEU A 46 -0.90 -1.97 9.82
N ALA A 47 -0.96 -0.64 9.90
CA ALA A 47 -0.61 0.11 11.09
C ALA A 47 -1.49 -0.25 12.30
N TYR A 48 -2.81 -0.36 12.10
CA TYR A 48 -3.75 -0.79 13.13
C TYR A 48 -3.42 -2.19 13.68
N HIS A 49 -2.96 -3.10 12.83
CA HIS A 49 -2.53 -4.44 13.22
C HIS A 49 -1.09 -4.51 13.77
N GLY A 50 -0.45 -3.37 14.05
CA GLY A 50 0.89 -3.31 14.65
C GLY A 50 2.04 -3.44 13.66
N TYR A 51 1.76 -3.44 12.35
CA TYR A 51 2.76 -3.38 11.28
C TYR A 51 3.08 -1.93 10.87
N GLY A 52 2.78 -0.97 11.75
CA GLY A 52 3.04 0.45 11.55
C GLY A 52 4.54 0.78 11.52
N PRO A 53 4.90 1.95 10.97
CA PRO A 53 6.30 2.35 10.87
C PRO A 53 6.95 2.40 12.25
N ARG A 54 8.10 1.72 12.37
CA ARG A 54 9.11 1.99 13.40
C ARG A 54 9.93 3.21 13.01
#